data_AF-A0A7J7Z143-F1
#
_entry.id   AF-A0A7J7Z143-F1
#
_cell.length_a   1.000
_cell.length_b   1.000
_cell.length_c   1.000
_cell.angle_alpha   90.00
_cell.angle_beta   90.00
_cell.angle_gamma   90.00
#
_symmetry.space_group_name_H-M   'P 1'
#
loop_
_entity.id
_entity.type
_entity.pdbx_description
1 polymer ?
#
loop_
_entity_poly.entity_id
_entity_poly.type
_entity_poly.pdbx_seq_one_letter_code
_entity_poly.pdbx_strand_id
1 'polypeptide(L)'
;MDLLQFLVYLFVLLVSGTGVTDTQRTSVDPSLEIYKKMFEVKRREQLLALKNLVQLNDVHQQYKILDVMLKGLFKVLEDSRTVLLAADVLPDGPFPQDEKLKDAFSQVLENTAFFGDVVLRFPRIVHHYFDHNSNWNLLIRWGISFCNQSGVFDQGPHSPILSLMAQELGISEKDSDFQNPFKVDHTECPSSE
;
A
#
# COMPACT_ATOMS: atom_id res chain seq x y z
N MET A 1 41.39 10.38 50.85
CA MET A 1 41.02 10.03 49.47
C MET A 1 42.03 8.99 49.01
N ASP A 2 41.66 7.72 49.12
CA ASP A 2 42.58 6.61 48.88
C ASP A 2 42.93 6.47 47.41
N LEU A 3 44.19 6.15 47.12
CA LEU A 3 44.71 5.91 45.77
C LEU A 3 43.90 4.82 45.02
N LEU A 4 43.35 3.87 45.79
CA LEU A 4 42.47 2.82 45.31
C LEU A 4 41.11 3.38 44.82
N GLN A 5 40.59 4.41 45.47
CA GLN A 5 39.32 5.07 45.15
C GLN A 5 39.43 5.88 43.84
N PHE A 6 40.60 6.49 43.59
CA PHE A 6 40.93 7.15 42.33
C PHE A 6 41.04 6.16 41.16
N LEU A 7 41.63 4.99 41.39
CA LEU A 7 41.76 3.94 40.37
C LEU A 7 40.40 3.33 39.98
N VAL A 8 39.50 3.14 40.95
CA VAL A 8 38.12 2.70 40.68
C VAL A 8 37.36 3.74 39.86
N TYR A 9 37.49 5.04 40.19
CA TYR A 9 36.85 6.10 39.41
C TYR A 9 37.40 6.21 37.98
N LEU A 10 38.72 6.03 37.79
CA LEU A 10 39.33 6.02 36.46
C LEU A 10 38.85 4.82 35.62
N PHE A 11 38.65 3.66 36.25
CA PHE A 11 38.14 2.46 35.58
C PHE A 11 36.66 2.58 35.20
N VAL A 12 35.83 3.19 36.05
CA VAL A 12 34.39 3.45 35.74
C VAL A 12 34.23 4.47 34.61
N LEU A 13 35.12 5.46 34.51
CA LEU A 13 35.14 6.42 33.40
C LEU A 13 35.61 5.80 32.08
N LEU A 14 36.52 4.82 32.12
CA LEU A 14 36.99 4.10 30.93
C LEU A 14 35.98 3.07 30.40
N VAL A 15 35.11 2.52 31.24
CA VAL A 15 34.04 1.58 30.83
C VAL A 15 32.79 2.29 30.28
N SER A 16 32.63 3.59 30.55
CA SER A 16 31.49 4.38 30.05
C SER A 16 31.67 4.92 28.62
N GLY A 17 32.74 4.52 27.94
CA GLY A 17 33.17 5.05 26.64
C GLY A 17 32.97 4.10 25.46
N THR A 18 31.81 3.47 25.30
CA THR A 18 31.39 2.89 24.01
C THR A 18 29.90 3.12 23.79
N GLY A 19 29.50 4.39 23.73
CA GLY A 19 28.35 4.76 22.91
C GLY A 19 28.75 4.62 21.44
N VAL A 20 28.77 3.39 20.92
CA VAL A 20 28.64 3.19 19.48
C VAL A 20 27.24 3.67 19.16
N THR A 21 27.13 4.93 18.77
CA THR A 21 26.04 5.39 17.91
C THR A 21 26.17 4.55 16.65
N ASP A 22 25.52 3.39 16.66
CA ASP A 22 25.35 2.61 15.46
C ASP A 22 24.51 3.50 14.56
N THR A 23 25.23 4.19 13.69
CA THR A 23 24.68 5.00 12.64
C THR A 23 24.00 3.96 11.79
N GLN A 24 22.69 3.82 11.97
CA GLN A 24 21.80 3.05 11.11
C GLN A 24 22.03 3.60 9.70
N ARG A 25 23.03 3.04 9.02
CA ARG A 25 23.15 3.09 7.59
C ARG A 25 21.86 2.43 7.16
N THR A 26 20.90 3.24 6.75
CA THR A 26 19.85 2.88 5.81
C THR A 26 20.58 2.28 4.61
N SER A 27 20.99 1.02 4.72
CA SER A 27 21.42 0.23 3.59
C SER A 27 20.15 0.01 2.79
N VAL A 28 19.89 0.95 1.89
CA VAL A 28 18.80 0.88 0.94
C VAL A 28 18.92 -0.48 0.26
N ASP A 29 17.91 -1.33 0.43
CA ASP A 29 17.88 -2.67 -0.16
C ASP A 29 17.93 -2.54 -1.69
N PRO A 30 19.01 -2.99 -2.36
CA PRO A 30 19.14 -2.85 -3.80
C PRO A 30 18.04 -3.57 -4.58
N SER A 31 17.54 -4.71 -4.06
CA SER A 31 16.44 -5.46 -4.67
C SER A 31 15.14 -4.67 -4.58
N LEU A 32 14.88 -4.01 -3.45
CA LEU A 32 13.72 -3.14 -3.28
C LEU A 32 13.75 -1.95 -4.24
N GLU A 33 14.91 -1.34 -4.47
CA GLU A 33 15.03 -0.20 -5.41
C GLU A 33 14.83 -0.62 -6.87
N ILE A 34 15.29 -1.82 -7.25
CA ILE A 34 14.97 -2.39 -8.56
C ILE A 34 13.48 -2.66 -8.65
N TYR A 35 12.86 -3.22 -7.61
CA TYR A 35 11.44 -3.46 -7.55
C TYR A 35 10.63 -2.17 -7.72
N LYS A 36 10.95 -1.08 -7.00
CA LYS A 36 10.28 0.22 -7.14
C LYS A 36 10.25 0.71 -8.59
N LYS A 37 11.33 0.51 -9.36
CA LYS A 37 11.36 0.87 -10.78
C LYS A 37 10.42 0.02 -11.63
N MET A 38 10.34 -1.28 -11.37
CA MET A 38 9.41 -2.18 -12.06
C MET A 38 7.96 -1.87 -11.69
N PHE A 39 7.71 -1.55 -10.41
CA PHE A 39 6.42 -1.11 -9.91
C PHE A 39 5.93 0.12 -10.68
N GLU A 40 6.76 1.17 -10.85
CA GLU A 40 6.40 2.35 -11.66
C GLU A 40 6.00 2.01 -13.11
N VAL A 41 6.67 1.04 -13.74
CA VAL A 41 6.28 0.55 -15.08
C VAL A 41 4.89 -0.08 -15.03
N LYS A 42 4.67 -0.97 -14.07
CA LYS A 42 3.40 -1.66 -13.86
C LYS A 42 2.25 -0.69 -13.61
N ARG A 43 2.48 0.34 -12.80
CA ARG A 43 1.50 1.38 -12.49
C ARG A 43 1.06 2.14 -13.74
N ARG A 44 1.98 2.45 -14.66
CA ARG A 44 1.63 3.09 -15.94
C ARG A 44 0.74 2.21 -16.81
N GLU A 45 1.03 0.91 -16.90
CA GLU A 45 0.20 -0.03 -17.66
C GLU A 45 -1.22 -0.15 -17.08
N GLN A 46 -1.33 -0.29 -15.76
CA GLN A 46 -2.60 -0.34 -15.04
C GLN A 46 -3.43 0.94 -15.25
N LEU A 47 -2.81 2.11 -15.12
CA LEU A 47 -3.48 3.40 -15.32
C LEU A 47 -3.93 3.60 -16.77
N LEU A 48 -3.18 3.11 -17.75
CA LEU A 48 -3.58 3.13 -19.16
C LEU A 48 -4.84 2.28 -19.39
N ALA A 49 -4.88 1.07 -18.83
CA ALA A 49 -6.06 0.21 -18.92
C ALA A 49 -7.29 0.87 -18.26
N LEU A 50 -7.08 1.52 -17.12
CA LEU A 50 -8.14 2.19 -16.38
C LEU A 50 -8.66 3.44 -17.12
N LYS A 51 -7.78 4.18 -17.82
CA LYS A 51 -8.17 5.31 -18.67
C LYS A 51 -9.14 4.88 -19.76
N ASN A 52 -8.89 3.73 -20.40
CA ASN A 52 -9.78 3.20 -21.43
C ASN A 52 -11.17 2.85 -20.86
N LEU A 53 -11.22 2.36 -19.62
CA LEU A 53 -12.48 2.06 -18.93
C LEU A 53 -13.25 3.34 -18.56
N VAL A 54 -12.56 4.40 -18.14
CA VAL A 54 -13.20 5.71 -17.87
C VAL A 54 -13.80 6.31 -19.14
N GLN A 55 -13.14 6.13 -20.29
CA GLN A 55 -13.61 6.61 -21.59
C GLN A 55 -14.74 5.78 -22.20
N LEU A 56 -15.10 4.65 -21.58
CA LEU A 56 -16.22 3.83 -22.01
C LEU A 56 -17.54 4.52 -21.65
N ASN A 57 -18.27 5.01 -22.65
CA ASN A 57 -19.57 5.65 -22.46
C ASN A 57 -20.73 4.66 -22.23
N ASP A 58 -20.48 3.53 -21.56
CA ASP A 58 -21.49 2.55 -21.16
C ASP A 58 -21.30 2.19 -19.68
N VAL A 59 -22.13 2.79 -18.84
CA VAL A 59 -22.10 2.59 -17.38
C VAL A 59 -22.40 1.14 -17.02
N HIS A 60 -23.34 0.47 -17.69
CA HIS A 60 -23.67 -0.93 -17.39
C HIS A 60 -22.48 -1.85 -17.71
N GLN A 61 -21.77 -1.58 -18.79
CA GLN A 61 -20.56 -2.32 -19.12
C GLN A 61 -19.43 -2.02 -18.13
N GLN A 62 -19.27 -0.77 -17.67
CA GLN A 62 -18.34 -0.43 -16.59
C GLN A 62 -18.63 -1.23 -15.31
N TYR A 63 -19.90 -1.33 -14.88
CA TYR A 63 -20.28 -2.14 -13.71
C TYR A 63 -19.90 -3.61 -13.87
N LYS A 64 -20.12 -4.20 -15.06
CA LYS A 64 -19.78 -5.60 -15.34
C LYS A 64 -18.28 -5.85 -15.34
N ILE A 65 -17.51 -4.96 -15.99
CA ILE A 65 -16.05 -5.06 -16.04
C ILE A 65 -15.48 -4.91 -14.63
N LEU A 66 -15.94 -3.91 -13.87
CA LEU A 66 -15.48 -3.68 -12.50
C LEU A 66 -15.89 -4.80 -11.55
N ASP A 67 -17.06 -5.42 -11.69
CA ASP A 67 -17.43 -6.59 -10.89
C ASP A 67 -16.41 -7.72 -11.00
N VAL A 68 -16.11 -8.13 -12.24
CA VAL A 68 -15.14 -9.20 -12.51
C VAL A 68 -13.74 -8.81 -12.04
N MET A 69 -13.33 -7.57 -12.33
CA MET A 69 -12.01 -7.07 -11.95
C MET A 69 -11.83 -7.00 -10.44
N LEU A 70 -12.80 -6.48 -9.69
CA LEU A 70 -12.74 -6.40 -8.23
C LEU A 70 -12.67 -7.79 -7.61
N LYS A 71 -13.53 -8.73 -8.05
CA LYS A 71 -13.48 -10.12 -7.58
C LYS A 71 -12.10 -10.76 -7.82
N GLY A 72 -11.51 -10.53 -9.00
CA GLY A 72 -10.17 -11.03 -9.33
C GLY A 72 -9.08 -10.39 -8.46
N LEU A 73 -9.11 -9.07 -8.30
CA LEU A 73 -8.15 -8.30 -7.49
C LEU A 73 -8.16 -8.79 -6.05
N PHE A 74 -9.34 -8.86 -5.43
CA PHE A 74 -9.48 -9.27 -4.03
C PHE A 74 -9.07 -10.73 -3.82
N LYS A 75 -9.37 -11.61 -4.77
CA LYS A 75 -8.89 -12.99 -4.74
C LYS A 75 -7.37 -13.07 -4.75
N VAL A 76 -6.71 -12.37 -5.67
CA VAL A 76 -5.24 -12.35 -5.74
C VAL A 76 -4.66 -11.79 -4.44
N LEU A 77 -5.20 -10.67 -3.94
CA LEU A 77 -4.74 -10.05 -2.70
C LEU A 77 -4.86 -10.99 -1.48
N GLU A 78 -5.95 -11.77 -1.39
CA GLU A 78 -6.17 -12.74 -0.32
C GLU A 78 -5.22 -13.94 -0.42
N ASP A 79 -5.04 -14.47 -1.64
CA ASP A 79 -4.13 -15.58 -1.93
C ASP A 79 -2.66 -15.15 -1.62
N SER A 80 -2.23 -13.96 -2.05
CA SER A 80 -0.89 -13.42 -1.77
C SER A 80 -0.68 -13.15 -0.27
N ARG A 81 -1.67 -12.56 0.42
CA ARG A 81 -1.62 -12.36 1.88
C ARG A 81 -1.38 -13.68 2.59
N THR A 82 -2.09 -14.74 2.20
CA THR A 82 -1.95 -16.07 2.82
C THR A 82 -0.54 -16.62 2.64
N VAL A 83 0.06 -16.45 1.46
CA VAL A 83 1.45 -16.86 1.19
C VAL A 83 2.44 -16.11 2.08
N LEU A 84 2.31 -14.79 2.20
CA LEU A 84 3.24 -13.97 2.97
C LEU A 84 3.13 -14.24 4.48
N LEU A 85 1.91 -14.37 5.00
CA LEU A 85 1.69 -14.66 6.42
C LEU A 85 2.19 -16.07 6.80
N ALA A 86 2.02 -17.07 5.93
CA ALA A 86 2.51 -18.42 6.19
C ALA A 86 4.04 -18.53 6.22
N ALA A 87 4.74 -17.56 5.62
CA ALA A 87 6.19 -17.48 5.60
C ALA A 87 6.75 -16.40 6.54
N ASP A 88 5.91 -15.80 7.39
CA ASP A 88 6.26 -14.72 8.32
C ASP A 88 7.01 -13.55 7.65
N VAL A 89 6.63 -13.22 6.41
CA VAL A 89 7.23 -12.10 5.68
C VAL A 89 6.76 -10.78 6.26
N LEU A 90 7.71 -9.99 6.75
CA LEU A 90 7.46 -8.64 7.28
C LEU A 90 7.52 -7.60 6.15
N PRO A 91 6.58 -6.62 6.10
CA PRO A 91 6.57 -5.59 5.08
C PRO A 91 7.79 -4.66 5.16
N ASP A 92 8.26 -4.34 6.37
CA ASP A 92 9.41 -3.49 6.66
C ASP A 92 10.74 -4.26 6.74
N GLY A 93 10.69 -5.57 6.44
CA GLY A 93 11.86 -6.43 6.35
C GLY A 93 12.60 -6.32 5.01
N PRO A 94 13.66 -7.14 4.83
CA PRO A 94 14.35 -7.24 3.54
C PRO A 94 13.39 -7.69 2.44
N PHE A 95 13.57 -7.16 1.22
CA PHE A 95 12.77 -7.58 0.09
C PHE A 95 12.99 -9.09 -0.17
N PRO A 96 11.92 -9.89 -0.34
CA PRO A 96 12.05 -11.34 -0.48
C PRO A 96 12.98 -11.72 -1.63
N GLN A 97 13.74 -12.81 -1.45
CA GLN A 97 14.64 -13.34 -2.50
C GLN A 97 14.04 -14.54 -3.23
N ASP A 98 13.21 -15.32 -2.54
CA ASP A 98 12.42 -16.40 -3.14
C ASP A 98 11.39 -15.83 -4.13
N GLU A 99 11.32 -16.41 -5.34
CA GLU A 99 10.46 -15.90 -6.41
C GLU A 99 8.97 -15.95 -6.05
N LYS A 100 8.52 -17.00 -5.34
CA LYS A 100 7.10 -17.10 -4.93
C LYS A 100 6.76 -16.01 -3.91
N LEU A 101 7.67 -15.72 -2.97
CA LEU A 101 7.48 -14.64 -2.00
C LEU A 101 7.58 -13.26 -2.65
N LYS A 102 8.49 -13.07 -3.61
CA LYS A 102 8.57 -11.83 -4.42
C LYS A 102 7.28 -11.58 -5.17
N ASP A 103 6.75 -12.59 -5.83
CA ASP A 103 5.49 -12.50 -6.57
C ASP A 103 4.35 -12.14 -5.64
N ALA A 104 4.21 -12.81 -4.49
CA ALA A 104 3.17 -12.50 -3.51
C ALA A 104 3.32 -11.08 -2.93
N PHE A 105 4.54 -10.66 -2.59
CA PHE A 105 4.82 -9.30 -2.10
C PHE A 105 4.44 -8.26 -3.14
N SER A 106 4.87 -8.47 -4.39
CA SER A 106 4.57 -7.59 -5.52
C SER A 106 3.06 -7.50 -5.78
N GLN A 107 2.37 -8.65 -5.76
CA GLN A 107 0.93 -8.71 -5.93
C GLN A 107 0.18 -7.94 -4.83
N VAL A 108 0.61 -7.99 -3.57
CA VAL A 108 -0.01 -7.19 -2.51
C VAL A 108 0.11 -5.70 -2.80
N LEU A 109 1.32 -5.23 -3.12
CA LEU A 109 1.56 -3.81 -3.38
C LEU A 109 0.82 -3.32 -4.63
N GLU A 110 0.91 -4.07 -5.73
CA GLU A 110 0.28 -3.74 -7.01
C GLU A 110 -1.23 -3.75 -6.95
N ASN A 111 -1.84 -4.78 -6.35
CA ASN A 111 -3.31 -4.88 -6.27
C ASN A 111 -3.88 -3.85 -5.30
N THR A 112 -3.20 -3.58 -4.18
CA THR A 112 -3.62 -2.53 -3.24
C THR A 112 -3.59 -1.15 -3.90
N ALA A 113 -2.50 -0.81 -4.59
CA ALA A 113 -2.38 0.48 -5.28
C ALA A 113 -3.36 0.61 -6.45
N PHE A 114 -3.59 -0.49 -7.19
CA PHE A 114 -4.53 -0.49 -8.31
C PHE A 114 -5.96 -0.36 -7.84
N PHE A 115 -6.33 -1.04 -6.75
CA PHE A 115 -7.63 -0.84 -6.12
C PHE A 115 -7.83 0.64 -5.73
N GLY A 116 -6.81 1.30 -5.19
CA GLY A 116 -6.85 2.74 -4.91
C GLY A 116 -7.20 3.59 -6.14
N ASP A 117 -6.62 3.30 -7.31
CA ASP A 117 -6.98 4.04 -8.53
C ASP A 117 -8.44 3.81 -8.93
N VAL A 118 -8.92 2.57 -8.76
CA VAL A 118 -10.28 2.17 -9.12
C VAL A 118 -11.29 2.83 -8.18
N VAL A 119 -11.01 2.84 -6.88
CA VAL A 119 -11.79 3.54 -5.85
C VAL A 119 -11.96 5.00 -6.21
N LEU A 120 -10.85 5.68 -6.51
CA LEU A 120 -10.92 7.12 -6.73
C LEU A 120 -11.62 7.48 -8.05
N ARG A 121 -11.54 6.64 -9.08
CA ARG A 121 -12.15 6.90 -10.39
C ARG A 121 -13.59 6.44 -10.52
N PHE A 122 -13.95 5.37 -9.82
CA PHE A 122 -15.28 4.76 -9.87
C PHE A 122 -15.90 4.63 -8.47
N PRO A 123 -15.90 5.68 -7.64
CA PRO A 123 -16.27 5.57 -6.23
C PRO A 123 -17.68 4.99 -6.04
N ARG A 124 -18.65 5.43 -6.85
CA ARG A 124 -20.02 4.91 -6.82
C ARG A 124 -20.09 3.40 -7.09
N ILE A 125 -19.37 2.92 -8.09
CA ILE A 125 -19.39 1.49 -8.46
C ILE A 125 -18.66 0.68 -7.40
N VAL A 126 -17.53 1.18 -6.89
CA VAL A 126 -16.77 0.48 -5.86
C VAL A 126 -17.57 0.37 -4.57
N HIS A 127 -18.18 1.46 -4.08
CA HIS A 127 -19.01 1.42 -2.88
C HIS A 127 -20.18 0.43 -2.99
N HIS A 128 -20.78 0.28 -4.19
CA HIS A 128 -21.83 -0.72 -4.42
C HIS A 128 -21.37 -2.14 -4.06
N TYR A 129 -20.14 -2.53 -4.43
CA TYR A 129 -19.59 -3.86 -4.16
C TYR A 129 -18.86 -3.98 -2.81
N PHE A 130 -18.14 -2.93 -2.41
CA PHE A 130 -17.20 -2.96 -1.28
C PHE A 130 -17.91 -2.82 0.07
N ASP A 131 -18.89 -1.91 0.19
CA ASP A 131 -19.48 -1.55 1.48
C ASP A 131 -20.25 -2.72 2.12
N HIS A 132 -20.75 -3.63 1.30
CA HIS A 132 -21.47 -4.83 1.72
C HIS A 132 -20.55 -6.04 1.96
N ASN A 133 -19.23 -5.89 1.81
CA ASN A 133 -18.27 -6.99 1.91
C ASN A 133 -17.22 -6.71 3.00
N SER A 134 -17.51 -7.19 4.21
CA SER A 134 -16.62 -7.00 5.37
C SER A 134 -15.24 -7.65 5.20
N ASN A 135 -15.14 -8.76 4.45
CA ASN A 135 -13.84 -9.41 4.18
C ASN A 135 -12.97 -8.49 3.33
N TRP A 136 -13.54 -7.90 2.28
CA TRP A 136 -12.83 -6.94 1.43
C TRP A 136 -12.37 -5.72 2.22
N ASN A 137 -13.21 -5.22 3.14
CA ASN A 137 -12.83 -4.12 4.03
C ASN A 137 -11.59 -4.47 4.88
N LEU A 138 -11.61 -5.63 5.54
CA LEU A 138 -10.48 -6.10 6.35
C LEU A 138 -9.21 -6.29 5.51
N LEU A 139 -9.35 -6.84 4.31
CA LEU A 139 -8.23 -7.10 3.42
C LEU A 139 -7.58 -5.80 2.93
N ILE A 140 -8.37 -4.77 2.61
CA ILE A 140 -7.82 -3.46 2.23
C ILE A 140 -7.18 -2.74 3.41
N ARG A 141 -7.76 -2.80 4.60
CA ARG A 141 -7.11 -2.23 5.80
C ARG A 141 -5.74 -2.87 6.03
N TRP A 142 -5.67 -4.20 5.89
CA TRP A 142 -4.40 -4.92 5.96
C TRP A 142 -3.45 -4.53 4.83
N GLY A 143 -3.93 -4.46 3.58
CA GLY A 143 -3.13 -4.07 2.40
C GLY A 143 -2.57 -2.66 2.51
N ILE A 144 -3.36 -1.68 2.96
CA ILE A 144 -2.92 -0.31 3.25
C ILE A 144 -1.78 -0.33 4.26
N SER A 145 -1.98 -1.05 5.38
CA SER A 145 -0.96 -1.15 6.43
C SER A 145 0.33 -1.77 5.90
N PHE A 146 0.22 -2.83 5.10
CA PHE A 146 1.35 -3.50 4.47
C PHE A 146 2.12 -2.56 3.52
N CYS A 147 1.41 -1.86 2.65
CA CYS A 147 2.01 -0.90 1.72
C CYS A 147 2.67 0.28 2.41
N ASN A 148 2.08 0.80 3.49
CA ASN A 148 2.67 1.90 4.27
C ASN A 148 3.96 1.48 4.98
N GLN A 149 4.09 0.21 5.37
CA GLN A 149 5.29 -0.31 6.05
C GLN A 149 6.39 -0.72 5.07
N SER A 150 6.08 -0.97 3.80
CA SER A 150 7.05 -1.48 2.82
C SER A 150 8.06 -0.46 2.30
N GLY A 151 7.85 0.83 2.56
CA GLY A 151 8.68 1.91 2.03
C GLY A 151 8.59 2.12 0.52
N VAL A 152 7.69 1.41 -0.18
CA VAL A 152 7.47 1.55 -1.63
C VAL A 152 6.70 2.84 -1.96
N PHE A 153 5.85 3.29 -1.05
CA PHE A 153 4.97 4.45 -1.25
C PHE A 153 5.42 5.72 -0.52
N ASP A 154 6.62 5.72 0.09
CA ASP A 154 7.10 6.87 0.88
C ASP A 154 7.30 8.13 0.03
N GLN A 155 7.61 7.94 -1.26
CA GLN A 155 7.96 9.01 -2.19
C GLN A 155 7.42 8.72 -3.59
N GLY A 156 7.47 9.73 -4.45
CA GLY A 156 7.05 9.59 -5.84
C GLY A 156 5.56 9.86 -6.07
N PRO A 157 5.07 9.72 -7.32
CA PRO A 157 3.73 10.11 -7.71
C PRO A 157 2.62 9.25 -7.10
N HIS A 158 2.97 8.06 -6.59
CA HIS A 158 2.02 7.13 -5.99
C HIS A 158 1.91 7.26 -4.47
N SER A 159 2.72 8.09 -3.82
CA SER A 159 2.64 8.26 -2.36
C SER A 159 1.26 8.67 -1.82
N PRO A 160 0.47 9.54 -2.49
CA PRO A 160 -0.83 9.93 -1.92
C PRO A 160 -1.91 8.85 -2.10
N ILE A 161 -1.72 7.84 -2.97
CA ILE A 161 -2.81 6.94 -3.38
C ILE A 161 -3.46 6.21 -2.19
N LEU A 162 -2.65 5.77 -1.23
CA LEU A 162 -3.10 5.02 -0.06
C LEU A 162 -3.91 5.90 0.88
N SER A 163 -3.47 7.13 1.10
CA SER A 163 -4.20 8.10 1.92
C SER A 163 -5.53 8.50 1.27
N LEU A 164 -5.52 8.79 -0.03
CA LEU A 164 -6.72 9.20 -0.77
C LEU A 164 -7.78 8.09 -0.79
N MET A 165 -7.37 6.84 -1.06
CA MET A 165 -8.32 5.73 -1.06
C MET A 165 -8.84 5.41 0.36
N ALA A 166 -8.01 5.56 1.39
CA ALA A 166 -8.45 5.36 2.78
C ALA A 166 -9.51 6.40 3.17
N GLN A 167 -9.34 7.66 2.73
CA GLN A 167 -10.33 8.71 2.95
C GLN A 167 -11.61 8.48 2.14
N GLU A 168 -11.52 8.11 0.86
CA GLU A 168 -12.69 7.81 0.02
C GLU A 168 -13.54 6.69 0.64
N LEU A 169 -12.90 5.61 1.09
CA LEU A 169 -13.55 4.45 1.70
C LEU A 169 -14.01 4.66 3.15
N GLY A 170 -13.72 5.82 3.76
CA GLY A 170 -14.03 6.08 5.18
C GLY A 170 -13.26 5.17 6.15
N ILE A 171 -12.08 4.72 5.75
CA ILE A 171 -11.16 3.91 6.59
C ILE A 171 -10.41 4.80 7.57
N SER A 172 -10.00 5.99 7.12
CA SER A 172 -9.38 7.04 7.93
C SER A 172 -10.36 8.22 8.12
N GLU A 173 -10.07 9.10 9.08
CA GLU A 173 -10.76 10.39 9.17
C GLU A 173 -10.58 11.14 7.85
N LYS A 174 -11.67 11.76 7.37
CA LYS A 174 -11.64 12.61 6.18
C LYS A 174 -11.07 13.96 6.59
N ASP A 175 -10.06 14.44 5.88
CA ASP A 175 -9.64 15.83 6.01
C ASP A 175 -10.85 16.72 5.67
N SER A 176 -11.00 17.84 6.39
CA SER A 176 -12.13 18.76 6.16
C SER A 176 -12.22 19.23 4.71
N ASP A 177 -11.08 19.22 4.02
CA ASP A 177 -10.90 19.72 2.67
C ASP A 177 -10.74 18.58 1.65
N PHE A 178 -10.96 17.32 2.04
CA PHE A 178 -10.82 16.17 1.14
C PHE A 178 -11.76 16.29 -0.05
N GLN A 179 -11.18 16.42 -1.24
CA GLN A 179 -11.86 16.25 -2.50
C GLN A 179 -11.13 15.19 -3.31
N ASN A 180 -11.85 14.14 -3.68
CA ASN A 180 -11.32 13.14 -4.57
C ASN A 180 -11.00 13.80 -5.93
N PRO A 181 -9.71 13.84 -6.34
CA PRO A 181 -9.26 14.59 -7.51
C PRO A 181 -9.77 14.03 -8.83
N PHE A 182 -10.34 12.82 -8.82
CA PHE A 182 -10.89 12.15 -9.99
C PHE A 182 -12.42 12.11 -10.00
N LYS A 183 -13.07 12.68 -8.98
CA LYS A 183 -14.52 12.77 -8.95
C LYS A 183 -14.98 13.77 -10.00
N VAL A 184 -15.59 13.26 -11.06
CA VAL A 184 -16.31 14.07 -12.04
C VAL A 184 -17.78 14.07 -11.61
N ASP A 185 -18.39 15.25 -11.44
CA ASP A 185 -19.81 15.38 -11.12
C ASP A 185 -20.64 14.92 -12.33
N HIS A 186 -20.81 13.62 -12.47
CA HIS A 186 -21.82 13.02 -13.33
C HIS A 186 -23.06 12.75 -12.47
N THR A 187 -23.68 13.83 -11.99
CA THR A 187 -25.09 13.81 -11.59
C THR A 187 -25.93 13.56 -12.83
N GLU A 188 -26.15 12.29 -13.14
CA GLU A 188 -27.33 11.78 -13.84
C GLU A 188 -27.18 10.25 -13.96
N CYS A 189 -27.86 9.53 -13.08
CA CYS A 189 -28.31 8.18 -13.40
C CYS A 189 -29.83 8.30 -13.64
N PRO A 190 -30.38 7.78 -14.75
CA PRO A 190 -31.82 7.67 -14.87
C PRO A 190 -32.33 6.77 -13.75
N SER A 191 -33.32 7.26 -13.02
CA SER A 191 -34.10 6.48 -12.05
C SER A 191 -34.55 5.19 -12.71
N SER A 192 -34.21 4.07 -12.08
CA SER A 192 -34.71 2.75 -12.43
C SER A 192 -36.22 2.72 -12.25
N GLU A 193 -36.95 2.63 -13.36
CA GLU A 193 -38.30 2.05 -13.41
C GLU A 193 -38.24 0.53 -13.39
#